data_AF-A0A0W8F8P0-F1
#
_entry.id   AF-A0A0W8F8P0-F1
#
_cell.length_a   1.000
_cell.length_b   1.000
_cell.length_c   1.000
_cell.angle_alpha   90.00
_cell.angle_beta   90.00
_cell.angle_gamma   90.00
#
_symmetry.space_group_name_H-M   'P 1'
#
loop_
_entity.id
_entity.type
_entity.pdbx_description
1 polymer ?
#
loop_
_entity_poly.entity_id
_entity_poly.type
_entity_poly.pdbx_seq_one_letter_code
_entity_poly.pdbx_strand_id
1 'polypeptide(L)'
;MRDAAAMPDCSPEKEHLLIKKKSKLRQEVEDLLEQKGFVMERRISVINLDSGEAHYFEDYAASMEFLKGKKGRWYITTPGLRHSRKDR
;
A
#
# COMPACT_ATOMS: atom_id res chain seq x y z
N MET A 1 -16.96 -20.41 -33.75
CA MET A 1 -15.77 -19.56 -33.57
C MET A 1 -16.18 -18.34 -32.74
N ARG A 2 -15.60 -18.23 -31.52
CA ARG A 2 -15.44 -17.07 -30.64
C ARG A 2 -16.69 -16.36 -30.10
N ASP A 3 -17.02 -16.72 -28.85
CA ASP A 3 -17.75 -15.86 -27.92
C ASP A 3 -16.90 -14.61 -27.61
N ALA A 4 -17.42 -13.43 -27.95
CA ALA A 4 -16.84 -12.15 -27.57
C ALA A 4 -17.22 -11.85 -26.11
N ALA A 5 -16.33 -12.20 -25.19
CA ALA A 5 -16.44 -11.76 -23.80
C ALA A 5 -16.43 -10.22 -23.78
N ALA A 6 -17.55 -9.62 -23.37
CA ALA A 6 -17.65 -8.20 -23.13
C ALA A 6 -16.58 -7.79 -22.11
N MET A 7 -15.60 -7.01 -22.56
CA MET A 7 -14.59 -6.42 -21.69
C MET A 7 -15.29 -5.52 -20.67
N PRO A 8 -14.98 -5.61 -19.37
CA PRO A 8 -15.54 -4.71 -18.38
C PRO A 8 -15.07 -3.30 -18.69
N ASP A 9 -16.04 -2.42 -18.92
CA ASP A 9 -15.87 -1.02 -19.27
C ASP A 9 -15.08 -0.30 -18.16
N CYS A 10 -13.79 -0.05 -18.41
CA CYS A 10 -12.90 0.67 -17.49
C CYS A 10 -13.11 2.18 -17.63
N SER A 11 -14.30 2.67 -17.34
CA SER A 11 -14.53 4.12 -17.23
C SER A 11 -14.13 4.62 -15.83
N PRO A 12 -13.31 5.69 -15.73
CA PRO A 12 -12.83 6.24 -14.45
C PRO A 12 -13.96 6.85 -13.59
N GLU A 13 -15.15 7.01 -14.15
CA GLU A 13 -16.32 7.67 -13.55
C GLU A 13 -16.99 6.81 -12.45
N LYS A 14 -16.63 5.52 -12.35
CA LYS A 14 -17.12 4.57 -11.34
C LYS A 14 -16.19 4.35 -10.15
N GLU A 15 -15.04 5.03 -10.07
CA GLU A 15 -14.10 4.86 -8.96
C GLU A 15 -14.64 5.38 -7.61
N HIS A 16 -15.71 6.20 -7.62
CA HIS A 16 -16.38 6.68 -6.40
C HIS A 16 -17.25 5.63 -5.69
N LEU A 17 -17.46 4.43 -6.26
CA LEU A 17 -18.45 3.45 -5.77
C LEU A 17 -17.88 2.31 -4.91
N LEU A 18 -16.66 2.40 -4.39
CA LEU A 18 -16.08 1.34 -3.55
C LEU A 18 -15.48 1.82 -2.23
N ILE A 19 -16.03 2.86 -1.61
CA ILE A 19 -15.93 3.01 -0.15
C ILE A 19 -16.85 1.96 0.49
N LYS A 20 -16.49 0.67 0.35
CA LYS A 20 -17.16 -0.42 1.05
C LYS A 20 -16.94 -0.18 2.54
N LYS A 21 -18.01 0.03 3.28
CA LYS A 21 -18.01 0.05 4.76
C LYS A 21 -17.22 -1.18 5.22
N LYS A 22 -16.17 -0.96 6.03
CA LYS A 22 -15.37 -2.07 6.58
C LYS A 22 -16.31 -3.03 7.29
N SER A 23 -16.16 -4.33 7.04
CA SER A 23 -16.93 -5.33 7.76
C SER A 23 -16.56 -5.31 9.24
N LYS A 24 -17.50 -5.70 10.11
CA LYS A 24 -17.25 -5.79 11.55
C LYS A 24 -16.04 -6.67 11.86
N LEU A 25 -15.94 -7.82 11.18
CA LEU A 25 -14.80 -8.73 11.28
C LEU A 25 -13.47 -8.06 10.92
N ARG A 26 -13.44 -7.23 9.88
CA ARG A 26 -12.21 -6.51 9.49
C ARG A 26 -11.79 -5.52 10.57
N GLN A 27 -12.75 -4.81 11.17
CA GLN A 27 -12.45 -3.89 12.27
C GLN A 27 -11.92 -4.65 13.49
N GLU A 28 -12.58 -5.74 13.89
CA GLU A 28 -12.14 -6.57 15.02
C GLU A 28 -10.73 -7.14 14.80
N VAL A 29 -10.39 -7.57 13.58
CA VAL A 29 -9.05 -8.04 13.23
C VAL A 29 -8.02 -6.91 13.29
N GLU A 30 -8.34 -5.72 12.74
CA GLU A 30 -7.44 -4.56 12.77
C GLU A 30 -7.20 -4.10 14.23
N ASP A 31 -8.23 -4.07 15.07
CA ASP A 31 -8.12 -3.71 16.49
C ASP A 31 -7.23 -4.71 17.26
N LEU A 32 -7.37 -6.02 16.98
CA LEU A 32 -6.52 -7.06 17.57
C LEU A 32 -5.05 -6.93 17.14
N LEU A 33 -4.82 -6.55 15.88
CA LEU A 33 -3.48 -6.31 15.37
C LEU A 33 -2.85 -5.09 16.05
N GLU A 34 -3.62 -4.01 16.23
CA GLU A 34 -3.17 -2.81 16.95
C GLU A 34 -2.81 -3.10 18.41
N GLN A 35 -3.61 -3.89 19.12
CA GLN A 35 -3.29 -4.32 20.49
C GLN A 35 -1.98 -5.11 20.57
N LYS A 36 -1.65 -5.87 19.53
CA LYS A 36 -0.37 -6.61 19.40
C LYS A 36 0.78 -5.74 18.90
N GLY A 37 0.56 -4.43 18.73
CA GLY A 37 1.57 -3.49 18.25
C GLY A 37 1.81 -3.60 16.74
N PHE A 38 0.79 -3.96 15.96
CA PHE A 38 0.84 -3.92 14.50
C PHE A 38 -0.17 -2.92 13.94
N VAL A 39 0.21 -2.22 12.89
CA VAL A 39 -0.63 -1.27 12.17
C VAL A 39 -0.63 -1.60 10.69
N MET A 40 -1.76 -1.37 10.04
CA MET A 40 -1.84 -1.44 8.59
C MET A 40 -1.25 -0.17 7.99
N GLU A 41 -0.02 -0.26 7.50
CA GLU A 41 0.60 0.82 6.73
C GLU A 41 -0.05 0.88 5.36
N ARG A 42 -0.64 2.03 5.04
CA ARG A 42 -1.29 2.27 3.74
C ARG A 42 -0.32 2.83 2.70
N ARG A 43 0.84 3.30 3.13
CA ARG A 43 1.85 3.95 2.28
C ARG A 43 2.82 2.92 1.71
N ILE A 44 3.27 3.19 0.51
CA ILE A 44 4.39 2.50 -0.12
C ILE A 44 5.65 2.96 0.59
N SER A 45 6.46 2.01 1.08
CA SER A 45 7.76 2.34 1.66
C SER A 45 8.89 2.03 0.68
N VAL A 46 9.84 2.95 0.57
CA VAL A 46 11.05 2.82 -0.24
C VAL A 46 12.25 2.83 0.69
N ILE A 47 13.06 1.77 0.67
CA ILE A 47 14.11 1.54 1.67
C ILE A 47 15.43 1.30 0.95
N ASN A 48 16.48 1.97 1.40
CA ASN A 48 17.85 1.64 1.05
C ASN A 48 18.47 0.83 2.19
N LEU A 49 18.77 -0.44 1.94
CA LEU A 49 19.34 -1.32 2.98
C LEU A 49 20.81 -1.04 3.26
N ASP A 50 21.53 -0.44 2.31
CA ASP A 50 22.95 -0.12 2.46
C ASP A 50 23.12 1.12 3.36
N SER A 51 22.23 2.13 3.24
CA SER A 51 22.27 3.36 4.07
C SER A 51 21.32 3.36 5.28
N GLY A 52 20.34 2.46 5.31
CA GLY A 52 19.26 2.46 6.32
C GLY A 52 18.19 3.53 6.10
N GLU A 53 18.23 4.26 4.99
CA GLU A 53 17.29 5.33 4.66
C GLU A 53 15.92 4.75 4.26
N ALA A 54 14.83 5.34 4.76
CA ALA A 54 13.47 4.93 4.45
C ALA A 54 12.57 6.13 4.15
N HIS A 55 11.81 6.04 3.06
CA HIS A 55 10.84 7.04 2.59
C HIS A 55 9.46 6.42 2.40
N TYR A 56 8.42 7.24 2.55
CA TYR A 56 7.02 6.78 2.49
C TYR A 56 6.24 7.62 1.48
N PHE A 57 5.45 6.95 0.64
CA PHE A 57 4.68 7.57 -0.45
C PHE A 57 3.24 7.06 -0.44
N GLU A 58 2.29 7.90 -0.85
CA GLU A 58 0.87 7.51 -0.92
C GLU A 58 0.57 6.66 -2.16
N ASP A 59 1.29 6.90 -3.26
CA ASP A 59 1.10 6.18 -4.52
C ASP A 59 2.44 5.73 -5.14
N TYR A 60 2.33 4.79 -6.09
CA TYR A 60 3.50 4.15 -6.71
C TYR A 60 4.23 5.11 -7.66
N ALA A 61 3.51 5.98 -8.37
CA ALA A 61 4.11 6.91 -9.31
C ALA A 61 5.05 7.89 -8.59
N ALA A 62 4.61 8.46 -7.46
CA ALA A 62 5.43 9.31 -6.60
C ALA A 62 6.69 8.57 -6.10
N SER A 63 6.55 7.30 -5.71
CA SER A 63 7.70 6.48 -5.29
C SER A 63 8.72 6.27 -6.42
N MET A 64 8.23 6.12 -7.66
CA MET A 64 9.09 5.95 -8.83
C MET A 64 9.78 7.26 -9.23
N GLU A 65 9.11 8.41 -9.15
CA GLU A 65 9.74 9.71 -9.37
C GLU A 65 10.86 9.96 -8.36
N PHE A 66 10.67 9.62 -7.09
CA PHE A 66 11.74 9.72 -6.09
C PHE A 66 12.95 8.84 -6.41
N LEU A 67 12.72 7.64 -6.95
CA LEU A 67 13.78 6.71 -7.32
C LEU A 67 14.56 7.14 -8.57
N LYS A 68 13.98 7.99 -9.42
CA LYS A 68 14.70 8.54 -10.57
C LYS A 68 15.89 9.36 -10.08
N GLY A 69 17.09 8.93 -10.49
CA GLY A 69 18.35 9.59 -10.12
C GLY A 69 18.95 9.10 -8.79
N LYS A 70 18.28 8.19 -8.07
CA LYS A 70 18.89 7.52 -6.91
C LYS A 70 19.82 6.41 -7.39
N LYS A 71 21.03 6.39 -6.84
CA LYS A 71 22.00 5.32 -7.06
C LYS A 71 21.89 4.27 -5.95
N GLY A 72 22.32 3.04 -6.26
CA GLY A 72 22.32 1.92 -5.32
C GLY A 72 21.08 1.04 -5.39
N ARG A 73 20.97 0.11 -4.45
CA ARG A 73 19.86 -0.86 -4.37
C ARG A 73 18.77 -0.33 -3.46
N TRP A 74 17.61 -0.07 -4.08
CA TRP A 74 16.43 0.39 -3.38
C TRP A 74 15.34 -0.67 -3.45
N TYR A 75 14.63 -0.85 -2.33
CA TYR A 75 13.58 -1.83 -2.17
C TYR A 75 12.26 -1.12 -1.95
N ILE A 76 11.25 -1.51 -2.73
CA ILE A 76 9.89 -1.02 -2.58
C ILE A 76 9.10 -2.09 -1.83
N THR A 77 8.38 -1.67 -0.81
CA THR A 77 7.45 -2.52 -0.07
C THR A 77 6.05 -1.93 -0.20
N THR A 78 5.11 -2.78 -0.60
CA THR A 78 3.71 -2.42 -0.74
C THR A 78 3.05 -2.18 0.62
N PRO A 79 1.91 -1.48 0.64
CA PRO A 79 1.09 -1.31 1.84
C PRO A 79 0.82 -2.67 2.51
N GLY A 80 0.92 -2.73 3.82
CA GLY A 80 0.94 -4.00 4.53
C GLY A 80 1.03 -3.85 6.04
N LEU A 81 1.10 -4.99 6.71
CA LEU A 81 1.21 -5.03 8.17
C LEU A 81 2.62 -4.60 8.59
N ARG A 82 2.70 -3.59 9.47
CA ARG A 82 3.94 -3.10 10.05
C ARG A 82 3.87 -3.13 11.56
N HIS A 83 5.01 -3.27 12.22
CA HIS A 83 5.07 -3.00 13.65
C HIS A 83 4.81 -1.51 13.90
N SER A 84 3.92 -1.24 14.85
CA SER A 84 3.80 0.05 15.51
C SER A 84 5.16 0.37 16.11
N ARG A 85 5.89 1.29 15.50
CA ARG A 85 7.01 1.95 16.16
C ARG A 85 6.42 2.86 17.23
N LYS A 86 5.96 2.29 18.35
CA LYS A 86 6.04 3.01 19.62
C LYS A 86 7.54 3.14 19.88
N ASP A 87 8.03 4.37 19.88
CA ASP A 87 9.43 4.73 20.14
C ASP A 87 10.09 3.75 21.11
N ARG A 88 11.23 3.21 20.68
CA ARG A 88 12.13 2.47 21.54
C ARG A 88 13.00 3.46 22.32
#